data_AF-A0AA90ZL96-F1
#
_entry.id   AF-A0AA90ZL96-F1
#
_cell.length_a   1.000
_cell.length_b   1.000
_cell.length_c   1.000
_cell.angle_alpha   90.00
_cell.angle_beta   90.00
_cell.angle_gamma   90.00
#
_symmetry.space_group_name_H-M   'P 1'
#
loop_
_entity.id
_entity.type
_entity.pdbx_description
1 polymer ?
#
loop_
_entity_poly.entity_id
_entity_poly.type
_entity_poly.pdbx_seq_one_letter_code
_entity_poly.pdbx_strand_id
1 'polypeptide(L)' 'MTKADIINEVAIATGMAKKEVSIVVESFMEEVKKSLIQNKENVYLR' A
#
# COMPACT_ATOMS: atom_id res chain seq x y z
N MET A 1 -6.89 -11.54 0.03
CA MET A 1 -6.94 -10.19 -0.57
C MET A 1 -5.65 -9.97 -1.36
N THR A 2 -5.77 -9.67 -2.65
CA THR A 2 -4.66 -9.39 -3.57
C THR A 2 -4.36 -7.89 -3.61
N LYS A 3 -3.24 -7.50 -4.24
CA LYS A 3 -2.93 -6.08 -4.49
C LYS A 3 -4.07 -5.38 -5.25
N ALA A 4 -4.65 -6.07 -6.24
CA ALA A 4 -5.75 -5.53 -7.04
C ALA A 4 -7.01 -5.32 -6.18
N ASP A 5 -7.29 -6.21 -5.23
CA ASP A 5 -8.42 -6.06 -4.30
C ASP A 5 -8.23 -4.83 -3.41
N ILE A 6 -7.04 -4.62 -2.84
CA ILE A 6 -6.71 -3.43 -2.02
C ILE A 6 -6.88 -2.14 -2.83
N ILE A 7 -6.35 -2.09 -4.05
CA ILE A 7 -6.46 -0.91 -4.92
C ILE A 7 -7.94 -0.60 -5.22
N ASN A 8 -8.74 -1.63 -5.49
CA ASN A 8 -10.16 -1.48 -5.76
C ASN A 8 -10.92 -0.98 -4.53
N GLU A 9 -10.71 -1.58 -3.36
CA GLU A 9 -11.39 -1.20 -2.12
C GLU A 9 -11.04 0.23 -1.68
N VAL A 10 -9.76 0.62 -1.75
CA VAL A 10 -9.32 1.98 -1.42
C VAL A 10 -9.86 3.01 -2.41
N ALA A 11 -9.88 2.70 -3.71
CA ALA A 11 -10.47 3.59 -4.71
C ALA A 11 -11.98 3.79 -4.49
N ILE A 12 -12.71 2.74 -4.13
CA ILE A 12 -14.14 2.83 -3.79
C ILE A 12 -14.35 3.68 -2.53
N ALA A 13 -13.55 3.45 -1.48
CA ALA A 13 -13.70 4.14 -0.20
C ALA A 13 -13.35 5.64 -0.26
N THR A 14 -12.37 6.01 -1.09
CA THR A 14 -11.85 7.38 -1.17
C THR A 14 -12.40 8.18 -2.35
N GLY A 15 -12.96 7.52 -3.36
CA GLY A 15 -13.34 8.13 -4.63
C GLY A 15 -12.16 8.52 -5.53
N MET A 16 -10.92 8.15 -5.15
CA MET A 16 -9.72 8.46 -5.93
C MET A 16 -9.61 7.58 -7.18
N ALA A 17 -8.90 8.09 -8.19
CA ALA A 17 -8.64 7.32 -9.39
C ALA A 17 -7.78 6.09 -9.09
N LYS A 18 -8.18 4.90 -9.62
CA LYS A 18 -7.45 3.64 -9.39
C LYS A 18 -5.96 3.73 -9.73
N LYS A 19 -5.59 4.52 -10.74
CA LYS A 19 -4.19 4.73 -11.12
C LYS A 19 -3.40 5.42 -10.01
N GLU A 20 -3.97 6.42 -9.37
CA GLU A 20 -3.33 7.14 -8.26
C GLU A 20 -3.21 6.25 -7.03
N VAL A 21 -4.29 5.53 -6.69
CA VAL A 21 -4.29 4.54 -5.61
C VAL A 21 -3.23 3.45 -5.85
N SER A 22 -3.09 2.96 -7.08
CA SER A 22 -2.08 1.97 -7.45
C SER A 22 -0.67 2.48 -7.16
N ILE A 23 -0.35 3.72 -7.53
CA ILE A 23 0.97 4.32 -7.29
C ILE A 23 1.26 4.43 -5.79
N VAL A 24 0.27 4.89 -5.01
CA VAL A 24 0.39 5.02 -3.56
C VAL A 24 0.59 3.66 -2.88
N VAL A 25 -0.23 2.67 -3.24
CA VAL A 25 -0.14 1.31 -2.67
C VAL A 25 1.20 0.65 -3.00
N GLU A 26 1.69 0.78 -4.23
CA GLU A 26 3.00 0.24 -4.62
C GLU A 26 4.14 0.92 -3.85
N SER A 27 4.11 2.25 -3.77
CA SER A 27 5.12 3.02 -3.05
C SER A 27 5.12 2.68 -1.55
N PHE A 28 3.93 2.53 -0.95
CA PHE A 28 3.77 2.11 0.43
C PHE A 28 4.32 0.70 0.67
N MET A 29 3.98 -0.26 -0.19
CA MET A 29 4.49 -1.64 -0.09
C MET A 29 6.02 -1.69 -0.18
N GLU A 30 6.61 -0.87 -1.05
CA GLU A 30 8.06 -0.79 -1.18
C GLU A 30 8.72 -0.22 0.08
N GLU A 31 8.14 0.83 0.67
CA GLU A 31 8.67 1.43 1.89
C GLU A 31 8.56 0.49 3.10
N VAL A 32 7.44 -0.25 3.22
CA VAL A 32 7.28 -1.29 4.24
C VAL A 32 8.33 -2.39 4.08
N LYS A 33 8.61 -2.83 2.85
CA LYS A 33 9.67 -3.83 2.60
C LYS A 33 11.04 -3.30 3.02
N LYS A 34 11.38 -2.04 2.68
CA LYS A 34 12.65 -1.44 3.11
C LYS A 34 12.76 -1.41 4.63
N SER A 35 11.72 -0.96 5.32
CA SER A 35 11.68 -0.96 6.80
C SER A 35 11.98 -2.34 7.37
N LEU A 36 11.25 -3.37 6.92
CA LEU A 36 11.36 -4.72 7.48
C LEU A 36 12.66 -5.42 7.10
N ILE A 37 13.11 -5.30 5.85
CA ILE A 37 14.22 -6.08 5.31
C ILE A 37 15.55 -5.35 5.48
N GLN A 38 15.59 -4.06 5.11
CA GLN A 38 16.83 -3.28 5.09
C GLN A 38 17.13 -2.68 6.46
N ASN A 39 16.13 -2.05 7.07
CA ASN A 39 16.31 -1.34 8.35
C ASN A 39 16.11 -2.26 9.56
N LYS A 40 15.51 -3.44 9.36
CA LYS A 40 15.11 -4.38 10.44
C LYS A 40 14.16 -3.73 11.47
N GLU A 41 13.35 -2.79 11.01
CA GLU A 41 12.36 -2.06 11.81
C GLU A 41 10.97 -2.63 11.57
N ASN A 42 10.30 -3.03 12.64
CA ASN A 42 8.93 -3.54 12.59
C ASN A 42 7.94 -2.41 12.26
N VAL A 43 7.03 -2.68 11.31
CA VAL A 43 5.92 -1.78 10.97
C VAL A 43 4.68 -2.21 11.74
N TYR A 44 4.12 -1.30 12.55
CA TYR A 44 2.90 -1.53 13.31
C TYR A 44 1.74 -0.76 12.68
N LEU A 45 0.74 -1.49 12.19
CA LEU A 45 -0.52 -0.92 11.71
C LEU A 45 -1.50 -0.87 12.89
N ARG A 46 -2.11 0.29 13.13
CA ARG A 46 -3.11 0.52 14.19
C ARG A 46 -4.51 0.64 13.61
#